data_AF-A0A3N1GD16-F1
#
_entry.id   AF-A0A3N1GD16-F1
#
_cell.length_a   1.000
_cell.length_b   1.000
_cell.length_c   1.000
_cell.angle_alpha   90.00
_cell.angle_beta   90.00
_cell.angle_gamma   90.00
#
_symmetry.space_group_name_H-M   'P 1'
#
loop_
_entity.id
_entity.type
_entity.pdbx_description
1 polymer ?
#
loop_
_entity_poly.entity_id
_entity_poly.type
_entity_poly.pdbx_seq_one_letter_code
_entity_poly.pdbx_strand_id
1 'polypeptide(L)' 'MDPSNVETRDDFARYLSAVLADFRSTGAADWENGTLDRFLDGLSAYADARVAEAPDLERDQASWRLFAAMVQAATGYE' A
#
# COMPACT_ATOMS: atom_id res chain seq x y z
N MET A 1 3.84 0.57 12.72
CA MET A 1 2.42 0.30 13.00
C MET A 1 2.08 -1.00 12.30
N ASP A 2 1.40 -1.93 12.97
CA ASP A 2 0.98 -3.19 12.34
C ASP A 2 -0.19 -2.91 11.37
N PRO A 3 -0.15 -3.40 10.12
CA PRO A 3 -1.27 -3.27 9.17
C PRO A 3 -2.58 -3.88 9.70
N SER A 4 -2.55 -4.87 10.61
CA SER A 4 -3.77 -5.47 11.18
C SER A 4 -4.61 -4.50 12.01
N ASN A 5 -4.05 -3.35 12.40
CA ASN A 5 -4.72 -2.36 13.24
C ASN A 5 -5.31 -1.18 12.43
N VAL A 6 -5.35 -1.29 11.10
CA VAL A 6 -5.88 -0.24 10.21
C VAL A 6 -7.36 -0.53 9.94
N GLU A 7 -8.25 0.18 10.63
CA GLU A 7 -9.71 -0.01 10.48
C GLU A 7 -10.39 1.15 9.76
N THR A 8 -9.77 2.34 9.77
CA THR A 8 -10.35 3.56 9.20
C THR A 8 -9.45 4.23 8.16
N ARG A 9 -10.04 5.14 7.39
CA ARG A 9 -9.30 6.03 6.47
C ARG A 9 -8.18 6.80 7.20
N ASP A 10 -8.45 7.26 8.42
CA ASP A 10 -7.49 8.03 9.20
C ASP A 10 -6.34 7.14 9.69
N ASP A 11 -6.62 5.89 10.06
CA ASP A 11 -5.59 4.92 10.41
C ASP A 11 -4.72 4.58 9.19
N PHE A 12 -5.33 4.42 8.02
CA PHE A 12 -4.60 4.20 6.77
C PHE A 12 -3.68 5.38 6.43
N ALA A 13 -4.17 6.62 6.60
CA ALA A 13 -3.36 7.82 6.39
C ALA A 13 -2.18 7.92 7.38
N ARG A 14 -2.38 7.55 8.65
CA ARG A 14 -1.31 7.48 9.66
C ARG A 14 -0.30 6.38 9.32
N TYR A 15 -0.79 5.21 8.92
CA TYR A 15 0.05 4.09 8.49
C TYR A 15 0.95 4.50 7.32
N LEU A 16 0.39 5.08 6.25
CA LEU A 16 1.16 5.58 5.10
C LEU A 16 2.20 6.64 5.50
N SER A 17 1.85 7.55 6.40
CA SER A 17 2.78 8.56 6.90
C SER A 17 3.97 7.93 7.64
N ALA A 18 3.72 6.87 8.42
CA ALA A 18 4.77 6.13 9.12
C ALA A 18 5.67 5.35 8.14
N VAL A 19 5.07 4.71 7.13
CA VAL A 19 5.80 4.00 6.05
C VAL A 19 6.71 4.97 5.28
N LEU A 20 6.22 6.17 4.95
CA LEU A 20 7.03 7.21 4.30
C LEU A 20 8.17 7.72 5.19
N ALA A 21 7.92 7.86 6.50
CA ALA A 21 8.96 8.25 7.45
C ALA A 21 10.07 7.19 7.57
N ASP A 22 9.69 5.90 7.60
CA ASP A 22 10.62 4.77 7.59
C ASP A 22 11.48 4.75 6.32
N PHE A 23 10.84 4.89 5.15
CA PHE A 23 11.54 4.98 3.86
C PHE A 23 12.59 6.10 3.84
N ARG A 24 12.22 7.29 4.33
CA ARG A 24 13.10 8.46 4.39
C ARG A 24 14.25 8.32 5.39
N SER A 25 14.07 7.49 6.42
CA SER A 25 15.06 7.30 7.48
C SER A 25 16.13 6.29 7.08
N THR A 26 15.71 5.08 6.70
CA THR A 26 16.63 3.96 6.42
C THR A 26 16.23 3.18 5.17
N GLY A 27 14.96 3.25 4.75
CA GLY A 27 14.45 2.41 3.67
C GLY A 27 15.09 2.66 2.30
N ALA A 28 15.68 3.84 2.05
CA ALA A 28 16.49 4.04 0.85
C ALA A 28 17.69 3.07 0.73
N ALA A 29 18.20 2.56 1.85
CA ALA A 29 19.28 1.56 1.89
C ALA A 29 18.75 0.14 2.17
N ASP A 30 17.70 0.02 2.99
CA ASP A 30 17.31 -1.27 3.57
C ASP A 30 16.11 -1.94 2.87
N TRP A 31 15.30 -1.21 2.12
CA TRP A 31 14.13 -1.80 1.46
C TRP A 31 14.54 -2.48 0.16
N GLU A 32 14.14 -3.74 0.00
CA GLU A 32 14.32 -4.50 -1.26
C GLU A 32 13.67 -3.78 -2.46
N ASN A 33 12.58 -3.05 -2.22
CA ASN A 33 11.82 -2.27 -3.21
C ASN A 33 11.94 -0.75 -3.02
N GLY A 34 13.15 -0.26 -2.74
CA GLY A 34 13.41 1.17 -2.44
C GLY A 34 13.25 2.17 -3.60
N THR A 35 12.82 1.74 -4.79
CA THR A 35 12.51 2.63 -5.92
C THR A 35 11.03 2.54 -6.28
N LEU A 36 10.46 3.60 -6.85
CA LEU A 36 9.04 3.60 -7.27
C LEU A 36 8.73 2.44 -8.23
N ASP A 37 9.64 2.15 -9.16
CA ASP A 37 9.52 1.05 -10.12
C ASP A 37 9.39 -0.32 -9.41
N ARG A 38 10.31 -0.66 -8.52
CA ARG A 38 10.28 -1.92 -7.75
C ARG A 38 9.11 -1.98 -6.77
N PHE A 39 8.74 -0.84 -6.20
CA PHE A 39 7.57 -0.75 -5.32
C PHE A 39 6.28 -1.09 -6.07
N LEU A 40 6.08 -0.53 -7.26
CA LEU A 40 4.91 -0.81 -8.09
C LEU A 40 4.91 -2.26 -8.61
N ASP A 41 6.07 -2.81 -8.96
CA ASP A 41 6.21 -4.22 -9.34
C ASP A 41 5.80 -5.16 -8.18
N GLY A 42 6.37 -4.94 -6.99
CA GLY A 42 6.03 -5.72 -5.80
C GLY A 42 4.55 -5.58 -5.39
N LEU A 43 3.99 -4.37 -5.47
CA LEU A 43 2.58 -4.12 -5.19
C LEU A 43 1.67 -4.86 -6.20
N SER A 44 2.02 -4.85 -7.48
CA SER A 44 1.26 -5.57 -8.51
C SER A 44 1.32 -7.09 -8.30
N ALA A 45 2.50 -7.63 -7.99
CA ALA A 45 2.64 -9.06 -7.70
C ALA A 45 1.85 -9.49 -6.46
N TYR A 46 1.82 -8.65 -5.42
CA TYR A 46 1.01 -8.91 -4.22
C TYR A 46 -0.49 -8.85 -4.51
N ALA A 47 -0.94 -7.85 -5.27
CA ALA A 47 -2.35 -7.70 -5.66
C ALA A 47 -2.84 -8.87 -6.52
N ASP A 48 -1.98 -9.47 -7.34
CA ASP A 48 -2.33 -10.62 -8.16
C ASP A 48 -2.32 -11.93 -7.35
N ALA A 49 -1.24 -12.17 -6.58
CA ALA A 49 -1.03 -13.46 -5.92
C ALA A 49 -1.66 -13.57 -4.53
N ARG A 50 -1.58 -12.52 -3.70
CA ARG A 50 -1.89 -12.61 -2.25
C ARG A 50 -3.25 -12.07 -1.89
N VAL A 51 -3.73 -11.05 -2.60
CA VAL A 51 -5.13 -10.63 -2.47
C VAL A 51 -6.07 -11.76 -2.92
N ALA A 52 -5.71 -12.48 -3.99
CA ALA A 52 -6.46 -13.66 -4.44
C ALA A 52 -6.41 -14.86 -3.47
N GLU A 53 -5.61 -14.79 -2.41
CA GLU A 53 -5.56 -15.77 -1.32
C GLU A 53 -6.20 -15.25 -0.01
N ALA A 54 -6.51 -13.95 0.07
CA ALA A 54 -7.18 -13.36 1.23
C ALA A 54 -8.60 -13.92 1.41
N PRO A 55 -9.13 -13.96 2.66
CA PRO A 55 -10.50 -14.40 2.92
C PRO A 55 -11.52 -13.65 2.04
N ASP A 56 -12.53 -14.35 1.52
CA ASP A 56 -13.57 -13.77 0.64
C ASP A 56 -14.20 -12.49 1.24
N LEU A 57 -14.46 -12.52 2.55
CA LEU A 57 -15.02 -11.38 3.29
C LEU A 57 -14.14 -10.12 3.22
N GLU A 58 -12.82 -10.26 3.23
CA GLU A 58 -11.89 -9.13 3.16
C GLU A 58 -11.77 -8.61 1.72
N ARG A 59 -11.77 -9.52 0.74
CA ARG A 59 -11.77 -9.15 -0.68
C ARG A 59 -13.04 -8.41 -1.10
N ASP A 60 -14.19 -8.85 -0.62
CA ASP A 60 -15.49 -8.29 -0.97
C ASP A 60 -15.74 -6.94 -0.29
N GLN A 61 -15.13 -6.70 0.88
CA GLN A 61 -15.17 -5.40 1.56
C GLN A 61 -14.20 -4.38 0.97
N ALA A 62 -13.14 -4.83 0.29
CA ALA A 62 -12.17 -3.96 -0.35
C ALA A 62 -12.78 -3.21 -1.55
N SER A 63 -12.68 -1.88 -1.53
CA SER A 63 -13.04 -1.06 -2.69
C SER A 63 -11.85 -0.97 -3.66
N TRP A 64 -11.71 -1.93 -4.57
CA TRP A 64 -10.65 -1.96 -5.59
C TRP A 64 -10.58 -0.66 -6.40
N ARG A 65 -11.74 -0.05 -6.67
CA ARG A 65 -11.84 1.24 -7.34
C ARG A 65 -11.21 2.36 -6.52
N LEU A 66 -11.39 2.37 -5.20
CA LEU A 66 -10.78 3.38 -4.34
C LEU A 66 -9.26 3.22 -4.31
N PHE A 67 -8.75 1.99 -4.19
CA PHE A 67 -7.31 1.73 -4.27
C PHE A 67 -6.71 2.20 -5.59
N ALA A 68 -7.36 1.88 -6.72
CA ALA A 68 -6.93 2.35 -8.04
C ALA A 68 -6.94 3.89 -8.14
N ALA A 69 -7.98 4.55 -7.61
CA ALA A 69 -8.06 6.01 -7.59
C ALA A 69 -6.96 6.65 -6.72
N MET A 70 -6.60 6.03 -5.59
CA MET A 70 -5.48 6.49 -4.75
C MET A 70 -4.14 6.39 -5.47
N VAL A 71 -3.87 5.27 -6.15
CA VAL A 71 -2.65 5.09 -6.94
C VAL A 71 -2.61 6.10 -8.09
N GLN A 72 -3.73 6.29 -8.79
CA GLN A 72 -3.85 7.29 -9.85
C GLN A 72 -3.54 8.71 -9.32
N ALA A 73 -4.17 9.12 -8.22
CA ALA A 73 -3.94 10.43 -7.61
C ALA A 73 -2.45 10.62 -7.21
N ALA A 74 -1.79 9.56 -6.73
CA ALA A 74 -0.37 9.61 -6.40
C ALA A 74 0.56 9.72 -7.63
N THR A 75 0.11 9.34 -8.82
CA THR A 75 0.90 9.43 -10.06
C THR A 75 0.86 10.79 -10.75
N GLY A 76 -0.15 11.63 -10.45
CA GLY A 76 -0.20 12.99 -11.00
C GLY A 76 -1.55 13.67 -10.82
N TYR A 77 -1.51 14.84 -10.16
CA TYR A 77 -2.47 15.95 -10.14
C TYR A 77 -3.89 15.63 -9.62
N GLU A 78 -4.43 16.33 -8.63
CA GLU A 78 -4.17 17.71 -8.15
C GLU A 78 -3.46 17.81 -6.78
#